data_AF-A0A0R1MDE2-F1
#
_entry.id   AF-A0A0R1MDE2-F1
#
_cell.length_a   1.000
_cell.length_b   1.000
_cell.length_c   1.000
_cell.angle_alpha   90.00
_cell.angle_beta   90.00
_cell.angle_gamma   90.00
#
_symmetry.space_group_name_H-M   'P 1'
#
loop_
_entity.id
_entity.type
_entity.pdbx_description
1 polymer ?
#
loop_
_entity_poly.entity_id
_entity_poly.type
_entity_poly.pdbx_seq_one_letter_code
_entity_poly.pdbx_strand_id
1 'polypeptide(L)'
;MHDTNYYGDDYLTVDIDHLLDRLVPRQTTENFPYLSPGPKHIAYGMKKTDPNYPAEKWSMLNTDAHIRADLLGSNVTLGIKDGRLMNGSVGSIYFVDFDQTRERNRIVNIILVGDDK
;
A
#
# COMPACT_ATOMS: atom_id res chain seq x y z
N MET A 1 -19.49 -0.62 -0.91
CA MET A 1 -20.65 -0.05 -1.63
C MET A 1 -21.44 -1.21 -2.23
N HIS A 2 -22.46 -0.94 -3.05
CA HIS A 2 -23.22 -1.99 -3.75
C HIS A 2 -22.91 -2.05 -5.25
N ASP A 3 -22.24 -1.03 -5.78
CA ASP A 3 -21.99 -0.87 -7.22
C ASP A 3 -20.51 -1.08 -7.54
N THR A 4 -20.27 -1.56 -8.75
CA THR A 4 -18.94 -1.81 -9.30
C THR A 4 -18.79 -1.20 -10.69
N ASN A 5 -17.56 -0.86 -11.08
CA ASN A 5 -17.25 -0.39 -12.44
C ASN A 5 -17.24 -1.56 -13.45
N TYR A 6 -16.96 -1.29 -14.73
CA TYR A 6 -16.90 -2.36 -15.75
C TYR A 6 -15.77 -3.38 -15.56
N TYR A 7 -14.79 -3.10 -14.69
CA TYR A 7 -13.73 -4.02 -14.29
C TYR A 7 -14.08 -4.83 -13.04
N GLY A 8 -15.22 -4.54 -12.38
CA GLY A 8 -15.67 -5.21 -11.17
C GLY A 8 -15.17 -4.56 -9.87
N ASP A 9 -14.54 -3.38 -9.92
CA ASP A 9 -14.02 -2.70 -8.73
C ASP A 9 -15.12 -1.91 -8.01
N ASP A 10 -15.13 -1.94 -6.66
CA ASP A 10 -16.08 -1.21 -5.82
C ASP A 10 -15.91 0.31 -5.98
N TYR A 11 -17.01 1.04 -6.19
CA TYR A 11 -16.97 2.49 -6.43
C TYR A 11 -16.28 3.29 -5.33
N LEU A 12 -16.46 2.93 -4.06
CA LEU A 12 -15.79 3.66 -2.98
C LEU A 12 -14.28 3.45 -3.03
N THR A 13 -13.83 2.23 -3.36
CA THR A 13 -12.39 1.99 -3.56
C THR A 13 -11.83 2.73 -4.76
N VAL A 14 -12.59 2.80 -5.86
CA VAL A 14 -12.23 3.58 -7.06
C VAL A 14 -12.13 5.08 -6.73
N ASP A 15 -13.06 5.63 -5.95
CA ASP A 15 -13.02 7.04 -5.54
C ASP A 15 -11.84 7.34 -4.60
N ILE A 16 -11.47 6.38 -3.74
CA ILE A 16 -10.24 6.47 -2.93
C ILE A 16 -9.02 6.51 -3.85
N ASP A 17 -8.95 5.65 -4.86
CA ASP A 17 -7.84 5.65 -5.82
C ASP A 17 -7.75 6.97 -6.59
N HIS A 18 -8.88 7.50 -7.08
CA HIS A 18 -8.92 8.82 -7.73
C HIS A 18 -8.40 9.93 -6.82
N LEU A 19 -8.74 9.91 -5.52
CA LEU A 19 -8.24 10.88 -4.55
C LEU A 19 -6.73 10.72 -4.34
N LEU A 20 -6.26 9.49 -4.17
CA LEU A 20 -4.83 9.20 -3.99
C LEU A 20 -4.02 9.58 -5.23
N ASP A 21 -4.52 9.34 -6.43
CA ASP A 21 -3.87 9.74 -7.68
C ASP A 21 -3.74 11.25 -7.81
N ARG A 22 -4.71 12.01 -7.28
CA ARG A 22 -4.64 13.48 -7.25
C ARG A 22 -3.66 14.01 -6.21
N LEU A 23 -3.58 13.38 -5.04
CA LEU A 23 -2.73 13.84 -3.93
C LEU A 23 -1.28 13.35 -4.05
N VAL A 24 -1.11 12.10 -4.49
CA VAL A 24 0.14 11.37 -4.56
C VAL A 24 0.19 10.62 -5.90
N PRO A 25 0.41 11.33 -7.02
CA PRO A 25 0.35 10.74 -8.36
C PRO A 25 1.35 9.60 -8.53
N ARG A 26 0.99 8.58 -9.31
CA ARG A 26 1.88 7.45 -9.58
C ARG A 26 3.23 7.91 -10.15
N GLN A 27 4.34 7.37 -9.64
CA GLN A 27 5.64 7.61 -10.22
C GLN A 27 5.79 6.81 -11.52
N THR A 28 6.04 7.50 -12.64
CA THR A 28 6.23 6.87 -13.96
C THR A 28 7.62 7.09 -14.53
N THR A 29 8.39 8.03 -13.97
CA THR A 29 9.76 8.36 -14.38
C THR A 29 10.57 8.84 -13.17
N GLU A 30 11.88 8.94 -13.32
CA GLU A 30 12.79 9.55 -12.36
C GLU A 30 12.61 11.08 -12.28
N ASN A 31 12.88 11.66 -11.11
CA ASN A 31 12.86 13.11 -10.83
C ASN A 31 11.51 13.84 -11.00
N PHE A 32 10.47 13.16 -11.48
CA PHE A 32 9.12 13.69 -11.57
C PHE A 32 8.09 12.58 -11.30
N PRO A 33 7.04 12.84 -10.48
CA PRO A 33 6.78 14.07 -9.73
C PRO A 33 7.60 14.17 -8.42
N TYR A 34 8.47 13.19 -8.15
CA TYR A 34 9.24 13.09 -6.91
C TYR A 34 10.74 13.18 -7.14
N LEU A 35 11.45 13.68 -6.12
CA LEU A 35 12.92 13.68 -6.09
C LEU A 35 13.52 12.28 -5.81
N SER A 36 12.74 11.39 -5.19
CA SER A 36 13.10 9.99 -4.97
C SER A 36 12.68 9.14 -6.17
N PRO A 37 13.43 8.06 -6.52
CA PRO A 37 14.73 7.70 -5.96
C PRO A 37 15.85 8.59 -6.51
N GLY A 38 16.76 9.03 -5.64
CA GLY A 38 17.96 9.77 -6.04
C GLY A 38 19.13 8.86 -6.48
N PRO A 39 20.19 9.40 -7.10
CA PRO A 39 21.30 8.61 -7.66
C PRO A 39 22.00 7.68 -6.66
N LYS A 40 22.11 8.10 -5.39
CA LYS A 40 22.69 7.26 -4.31
C LYS A 40 21.83 6.05 -4.01
N HIS A 41 20.50 6.19 -4.03
CA HIS A 41 19.58 5.10 -3.78
C HIS A 41 19.57 4.11 -4.95
N ILE A 42 19.58 4.63 -6.18
CA ILE A 42 19.78 3.81 -7.38
C ILE A 42 21.07 2.99 -7.27
N ALA A 43 22.20 3.61 -6.94
CA ALA A 43 23.48 2.91 -6.79
C ALA A 43 23.47 1.85 -5.68
N TYR A 44 22.62 2.00 -4.66
CA TYR A 44 22.39 0.98 -3.64
C TYR A 44 21.56 -0.19 -4.17
N GLY A 45 20.43 0.08 -4.84
CA GLY A 45 19.55 -0.96 -5.40
C GLY A 45 20.23 -1.80 -6.48
N MET A 46 21.07 -1.17 -7.32
CA MET A 46 21.84 -1.88 -8.35
C MET A 46 22.87 -2.88 -7.80
N LYS A 47 23.15 -2.86 -6.48
CA LYS A 47 24.05 -3.83 -5.82
C LYS A 47 23.29 -5.01 -5.19
N LYS A 48 21.96 -5.02 -5.25
CA LYS A 48 21.14 -6.09 -4.67
C LYS A 48 21.28 -7.37 -5.49
N THR A 49 21.28 -8.50 -4.79
CA THR A 49 21.31 -9.85 -5.37
C THR A 49 20.06 -10.66 -5.03
N ASP A 50 19.17 -10.09 -4.21
CA ASP A 50 17.91 -10.74 -3.83
C ASP A 50 16.95 -10.74 -5.05
N PRO A 51 16.45 -11.91 -5.49
CA PRO A 51 15.53 -11.97 -6.62
C PRO A 51 14.22 -11.21 -6.39
N ASN A 52 13.83 -10.97 -5.14
CA ASN A 52 12.67 -10.13 -4.82
C ASN A 52 12.94 -8.63 -5.04
N TYR A 53 14.19 -8.22 -5.16
CA TYR A 53 14.59 -6.82 -5.36
C TYR A 53 15.55 -6.77 -6.55
N PRO A 54 15.04 -6.90 -7.79
CA PRO A 54 15.88 -6.93 -8.97
C PRO A 54 16.71 -5.65 -9.06
N ALA A 55 17.99 -5.80 -9.40
CA ALA A 55 18.95 -4.73 -9.60
C ALA A 55 18.68 -3.99 -10.92
N GLU A 56 17.48 -3.40 -11.01
CA GLU A 56 16.96 -2.68 -12.15
C GLU A 56 16.48 -1.31 -11.70
N LYS A 57 16.78 -0.25 -12.47
CA LYS A 57 16.46 1.12 -12.03
C LYS A 57 14.96 1.34 -11.82
N TRP A 58 14.14 0.73 -12.68
CA TRP A 58 12.68 0.86 -12.63
C TRP A 58 12.06 0.25 -11.37
N SER A 59 12.74 -0.71 -10.72
CA SER A 59 12.22 -1.39 -9.51
C SER A 59 12.20 -0.49 -8.27
N MET A 60 12.82 0.70 -8.36
CA MET A 60 12.87 1.73 -7.32
C MET A 60 11.97 2.93 -7.62
N LEU A 61 11.23 2.92 -8.74
CA LEU A 61 10.27 3.98 -9.10
C LEU A 61 8.94 3.76 -8.38
N ASN A 62 8.96 3.73 -7.05
CA ASN A 62 7.81 3.45 -6.18
C ASN A 62 7.66 4.49 -5.06
N THR A 63 8.09 5.73 -5.28
CA THR A 63 8.02 6.78 -4.25
C THR A 63 6.58 7.11 -3.85
N ASP A 64 5.65 7.07 -4.80
CA ASP A 64 4.21 7.20 -4.52
C ASP A 64 3.72 6.12 -3.56
N ALA A 65 4.23 4.89 -3.69
CA ALA A 65 3.87 3.79 -2.80
C ALA A 65 4.29 4.05 -1.35
N HIS A 66 5.49 4.61 -1.16
CA HIS A 66 5.96 5.03 0.16
C HIS A 66 5.08 6.12 0.77
N ILE A 67 4.78 7.17 0.00
CA ILE A 67 3.98 8.29 0.49
C ILE A 67 2.53 7.86 0.80
N ARG A 68 1.89 7.05 -0.07
CA ARG A 68 0.53 6.52 0.16
C ARG A 68 0.47 5.64 1.42
N ALA A 69 1.48 4.78 1.63
CA ALA A 69 1.57 3.95 2.82
C ALA A 69 1.77 4.78 4.10
N ASP A 70 2.58 5.83 4.06
CA ASP A 70 2.80 6.72 5.21
C ASP A 70 1.55 7.54 5.54
N LEU A 71 0.74 7.92 4.55
CA LEU A 71 -0.52 8.64 4.72
C LEU A 71 -1.62 7.77 5.35
N LEU A 72 -1.79 6.54 4.85
CA LEU A 72 -2.89 5.66 5.26
C LEU A 72 -2.54 4.78 6.46
N GLY A 73 -1.25 4.59 6.72
CA GLY A 73 -0.74 3.71 7.77
C GLY A 73 -0.55 2.26 7.29
N SER A 74 0.34 1.57 7.97
CA SER A 74 0.70 0.16 7.71
C SER A 74 0.00 -0.83 8.65
N ASN A 75 -0.88 -0.35 9.53
CA ASN A 75 -1.59 -1.16 10.51
C ASN A 75 -2.93 -0.51 10.90
N VAL A 76 -3.82 -1.33 11.46
CA VAL A 76 -5.03 -0.88 12.13
C VAL A 76 -5.15 -1.63 13.46
N THR A 77 -5.52 -0.92 14.52
CA THR A 77 -5.81 -1.51 15.84
C THR A 77 -7.30 -1.37 16.12
N LEU A 78 -7.98 -2.48 16.38
CA LEU A 78 -9.42 -2.52 16.63
C LEU A 78 -9.69 -3.22 17.95
N GLY A 79 -10.67 -2.71 18.70
CA GLY A 79 -11.17 -3.39 19.88
C GLY A 79 -11.93 -4.67 19.52
N ILE A 80 -11.97 -5.62 20.45
CA ILE A 80 -12.85 -6.78 20.39
C ILE A 80 -13.73 -6.75 21.64
N LYS A 81 -15.05 -6.83 21.45
CA LYS A 81 -16.03 -6.85 22.54
C LYS A 81 -17.08 -7.90 22.25
N ASP A 82 -17.38 -8.75 23.25
CA ASP A 82 -18.35 -9.85 23.14
C ASP A 82 -18.08 -10.76 21.92
N GLY A 83 -16.80 -11.05 21.67
CA GLY A 83 -16.35 -11.87 20.53
C GLY A 83 -16.48 -11.19 19.16
N ARG A 84 -16.78 -9.89 19.10
CA ARG A 84 -16.97 -9.14 17.85
C ARG A 84 -15.93 -8.03 17.71
N LEU A 85 -15.41 -7.89 16.49
CA LEU A 85 -14.51 -6.79 16.13
C LEU A 85 -15.28 -5.46 16.13
N MET A 86 -14.66 -4.42 16.66
CA MET A 86 -15.25 -3.07 16.74
C MET A 86 -14.91 -2.23 15.49
N ASN A 87 -15.27 -2.71 14.30
CA ASN A 87 -15.09 -2.00 13.03
C ASN A 87 -16.36 -1.24 12.56
N GLY A 88 -17.47 -1.32 13.30
CA GLY A 88 -18.75 -0.70 12.93
C GLY A 88 -19.56 -1.55 11.92
N SER A 89 -20.86 -1.25 11.78
CA SER A 89 -21.79 -2.05 10.96
C SER A 89 -21.53 -1.96 9.45
N VAL A 90 -20.80 -0.94 9.01
CA VAL A 90 -20.47 -0.67 7.59
C VAL A 90 -18.97 -0.51 7.37
N GLY A 91 -18.14 -0.88 8.35
CA GLY A 91 -16.69 -0.80 8.24
C GLY A 91 -16.07 -2.07 7.65
N SER A 92 -14.98 -1.91 6.92
CA SER A 92 -14.22 -3.01 6.32
C SER A 92 -12.73 -2.77 6.51
N ILE A 93 -11.95 -3.84 6.53
CA ILE A 93 -10.49 -3.79 6.63
C ILE A 93 -9.92 -4.23 5.30
N TYR A 94 -9.04 -3.41 4.74
CA TYR A 94 -8.43 -3.65 3.45
C TYR A 94 -6.92 -3.86 3.61
N PHE A 95 -6.40 -4.84 2.90
CA PHE A 95 -4.99 -4.89 2.57
C PHE A 95 -4.80 -4.16 1.24
N VAL A 96 -3.85 -3.23 1.18
CA VAL A 96 -3.56 -2.47 -0.04
C VAL A 96 -2.08 -2.54 -0.35
N ASP A 97 -1.76 -2.83 -1.61
CA ASP A 97 -0.41 -2.83 -2.12
C ASP A 97 -0.20 -1.65 -3.08
N PHE A 98 0.55 -0.64 -2.64
CA PHE A 98 0.80 0.55 -3.46
C PHE A 98 2.00 0.43 -4.41
N ASP A 99 2.86 -0.57 -4.26
CA ASP A 99 4.08 -0.67 -5.07
C ASP A 99 3.82 -1.54 -6.30
N GLN A 100 3.54 -0.86 -7.39
CA GLN A 100 3.15 -1.47 -8.66
C GLN A 100 4.35 -1.82 -9.54
N THR A 101 5.59 -1.68 -9.04
CA THR A 101 6.78 -1.89 -9.87
C THR A 101 7.04 -3.37 -10.17
N ARG A 102 6.67 -4.27 -9.26
CA ARG A 102 7.00 -5.69 -9.34
C ARG A 102 6.02 -6.56 -8.56
N GLU A 103 5.95 -7.83 -8.93
CA GLU A 103 5.27 -8.85 -8.13
C GLU A 103 6.01 -9.11 -6.81
N ARG A 104 5.24 -9.37 -5.74
CA ARG A 104 5.79 -9.50 -4.40
C ARG A 104 4.86 -10.28 -3.47
N ASN A 105 5.43 -11.22 -2.72
CA ASN A 105 4.70 -11.90 -1.64
C ASN A 105 4.59 -11.00 -0.42
N ARG A 106 3.38 -10.83 0.12
CA ARG A 106 3.09 -9.95 1.25
C ARG A 106 2.63 -10.77 2.45
N ILE A 107 3.09 -10.38 3.64
CA ILE A 107 2.74 -11.01 4.91
C ILE A 107 1.94 -9.98 5.71
N VAL A 108 0.70 -10.33 6.04
CA VAL A 108 -0.12 -9.56 7.00
C VAL A 108 -0.07 -10.29 8.33
N ASN A 109 0.46 -9.63 9.35
CA ASN A 109 0.50 -10.16 10.69
C ASN A 109 -0.75 -9.75 11.46
N ILE A 110 -1.40 -10.73 12.09
CA ILE A 110 -2.57 -10.50 12.96
C ILE A 110 -2.17 -10.90 14.37
N ILE A 111 -2.30 -9.97 15.31
CA ILE A 111 -2.03 -10.19 16.72
C ILE A 111 -3.33 -9.99 17.48
N LEU A 112 -3.72 -11.00 18.26
CA LEU A 112 -4.86 -10.96 19.16
C LEU A 112 -4.30 -10.89 20.58
N VAL A 113 -4.65 -9.83 21.30
CA VAL A 113 -4.27 -9.64 22.71
C VAL A 113 -5.54 -9.47 23.53
N GLY A 114 -5.63 -10.22 24.62
CA GLY A 114 -6.74 -10.18 25.56
C GLY A 114 -6.36 -10.92 26.84
N ASP A 115 -7.21 -10.79 27.85
CA ASP A 115 -7.04 -11.47 29.14
C ASP A 115 -8.10 -12.58 29.30
N ASP A 116 -7.79 -13.58 30.10
CA ASP A 116 -8.72 -14.63 30.52
C ASP A 116 -9.77 -14.03 31.48
N LYS A 117 -10.86 -13.48 30.94
CA LYS A 117 -12.08 -13.19 31.70
C LYS A 117 -13.31 -13.70 30.98
#